data_AF-U1QX81-F1
#
_entry.id   AF-U1QX81-F1
#
_cell.length_a   1.000
_cell.length_b   1.000
_cell.length_c   1.000
_cell.angle_alpha   90.00
_cell.angle_beta   90.00
_cell.angle_gamma   90.00
#
_symmetry.space_group_name_H-M   'P 1'
#
loop_
_entity.id
_entity.type
_entity.pdbx_description
1 polymer ?
#
loop_
_entity_poly.entity_id
_entity_poly.type
_entity_poly.pdbx_seq_one_letter_code
_entity_poly.pdbx_strand_id
1 'polypeptide(L)'
;MTTNTTTVTQLCRRLYDEADSDADQATTPDVGVVMGSDSDLDAMQGAFDAFEELGFDEQTAFHDPPDGRFSYETYVVSAHRTPELMRAYGQAATGRGLDVIVAGAGGKAADLPNVTASFAYPVPVVGVPVQEKSVDSVLGMPTGAPLVAVDAGKSFNAALSAVQVLAREHEPLRERLVEYHDGLQG
;
A
#
# COMPACT_ATOMS: atom_id res chain seq x y z
N MET A 1 13.55 4.69 29.81
CA MET A 1 12.71 4.18 28.70
C MET A 1 12.49 5.34 27.74
N THR A 2 13.38 5.48 26.77
CA THR A 2 13.34 6.55 25.76
C THR A 2 12.36 6.14 24.69
N THR A 3 11.14 6.67 24.71
CA THR A 3 10.20 6.53 23.61
C THR A 3 10.78 7.26 22.41
N ASN A 4 11.12 6.49 21.37
CA ASN A 4 11.57 6.98 20.07
C ASN A 4 10.41 7.71 19.40
N THR A 5 10.18 8.99 19.72
CA THR A 5 9.29 9.84 18.93
C THR A 5 10.07 10.27 17.70
N THR A 6 10.12 9.40 16.70
CA THR A 6 10.62 9.81 15.38
C THR A 6 9.73 10.91 14.85
N THR A 7 10.31 12.06 14.55
CA THR A 7 9.55 13.19 14.03
C THR A 7 9.15 12.95 12.58
N VAL A 8 8.06 13.57 12.12
CA VAL A 8 7.63 13.45 10.72
C VAL A 8 8.76 13.83 9.76
N THR A 9 9.55 14.85 10.07
CA THR A 9 10.73 15.24 9.28
C THR A 9 11.76 14.12 9.14
N GLN A 10 12.00 13.35 10.21
CA GLN A 10 12.91 12.19 10.16
C GLN A 10 12.34 11.06 9.30
N LEU A 11 11.03 10.83 9.36
CA LEU A 11 10.35 9.86 8.49
C LEU A 11 10.46 10.28 7.01
N CYS A 12 10.17 11.54 6.69
CA CYS A 12 10.28 12.04 5.32
C CYS A 12 11.70 11.93 4.78
N ARG A 13 12.72 12.32 5.57
CA ARG A 13 14.12 12.17 5.16
C ARG A 13 14.43 10.70 4.87
N ARG A 14 14.03 9.78 5.76
CA ARG A 14 14.28 8.35 5.57
C ARG A 14 13.69 7.84 4.26
N LEU A 15 12.43 8.18 3.95
CA LEU A 15 11.79 7.73 2.71
C LEU A 15 12.56 8.21 1.46
N TYR A 16 13.06 9.44 1.45
CA TYR A 16 13.88 9.93 0.35
C TYR A 16 15.27 9.28 0.32
N ASP A 17 15.92 9.10 1.47
CA ASP A 17 17.22 8.42 1.55
C ASP A 17 17.12 6.95 1.07
N GLU A 18 16.02 6.26 1.39
CA GLU A 18 15.70 4.91 0.88
C GLU A 18 15.50 4.92 -0.64
N ALA A 19 14.79 5.92 -1.17
CA ALA A 19 14.57 6.08 -2.62
C ALA A 19 15.84 6.40 -3.42
N ASP A 20 16.78 7.11 -2.80
CA ASP A 20 18.07 7.45 -3.39
C ASP A 20 19.13 6.36 -3.18
N SER A 21 18.78 5.25 -2.52
CA SER A 21 19.68 4.12 -2.29
C SER A 21 19.75 3.20 -3.51
N ASP A 22 20.92 2.58 -3.75
CA ASP A 22 21.11 1.57 -4.80
C ASP A 22 20.59 0.17 -4.36
N ALA A 23 19.45 0.11 -3.67
CA ALA A 23 18.87 -1.14 -3.19
C ALA A 23 18.40 -2.03 -4.35
N ASP A 24 18.60 -3.34 -4.23
CA ASP A 24 18.06 -4.31 -5.18
C ASP A 24 16.54 -4.40 -4.99
N GLN A 25 15.78 -4.20 -6.08
CA GLN A 25 14.31 -4.31 -6.06
C GLN A 25 13.82 -5.67 -5.57
N ALA A 26 14.63 -6.73 -5.70
CA ALA A 26 14.29 -8.05 -5.15
C ALA A 26 14.34 -8.11 -3.61
N THR A 27 14.82 -7.05 -2.95
CA THR A 27 14.99 -6.93 -1.49
C THR A 27 14.25 -5.72 -0.90
N THR A 28 13.50 -5.00 -1.73
CA THR A 28 12.62 -3.91 -1.29
C THR A 28 11.17 -4.39 -1.26
N PRO A 29 10.27 -3.73 -0.50
CA PRO A 29 8.85 -4.06 -0.53
C PRO A 29 8.28 -3.96 -1.94
N ASP A 30 7.53 -4.98 -2.38
CA ASP A 30 6.85 -4.93 -3.68
C ASP A 30 5.54 -4.11 -3.57
N VAL A 31 4.87 -4.17 -2.41
CA VAL A 31 3.58 -3.53 -2.15
C VAL A 31 3.64 -2.54 -0.99
N GLY A 32 3.14 -1.32 -1.21
CA GLY A 32 2.90 -0.35 -0.14
C GLY A 32 1.48 -0.42 0.39
N VAL A 33 1.27 -0.51 1.70
CA VAL A 33 -0.04 -0.41 2.34
C VAL A 33 -0.12 0.88 3.15
N VAL A 34 -0.98 1.80 2.74
CA VAL A 34 -1.16 3.09 3.44
C VAL A 34 -2.58 3.28 3.97
N MET A 35 -2.68 3.84 5.17
CA MET A 35 -3.98 4.17 5.76
C MET A 35 -3.99 5.46 6.59
N GLY A 36 -5.17 6.07 6.71
CA GLY A 36 -5.37 7.40 7.29
C GLY A 36 -5.14 7.47 8.81
N SER A 37 -5.41 6.36 9.49
CA SER A 37 -5.40 6.25 10.95
C SER A 37 -5.36 4.79 11.41
N ASP A 38 -4.94 4.56 12.65
CA ASP A 38 -5.01 3.24 13.28
C ASP A 38 -6.44 2.70 13.34
N SER A 39 -7.47 3.57 13.39
CA SER A 39 -8.87 3.14 13.35
C SER A 39 -9.31 2.56 12.00
N ASP A 40 -8.51 2.71 10.95
CA ASP A 40 -8.75 2.08 9.66
C ASP A 40 -8.17 0.64 9.60
N LEU A 41 -7.34 0.23 10.57
CA LEU A 41 -6.66 -1.08 10.59
C LEU A 41 -7.66 -2.25 10.52
N ASP A 42 -8.73 -2.22 11.31
CA ASP A 42 -9.73 -3.29 11.32
C ASP A 42 -10.35 -3.52 9.93
N ALA A 43 -10.56 -2.45 9.16
CA ALA A 43 -11.08 -2.55 7.80
C ALA A 43 -10.00 -2.94 6.78
N MET A 44 -8.73 -2.66 7.08
CA MET A 44 -7.58 -3.04 6.25
C MET A 44 -7.06 -4.44 6.53
N GLN A 45 -7.48 -5.09 7.62
CA GLN A 45 -7.03 -6.42 8.01
C GLN A 45 -7.11 -7.45 6.87
N GLY A 46 -8.18 -7.42 6.08
CA GLY A 46 -8.34 -8.32 4.95
C GLY A 46 -7.22 -8.22 3.91
N ALA A 47 -6.57 -7.06 3.74
CA ALA A 47 -5.41 -6.95 2.87
C ALA A 47 -4.23 -7.77 3.40
N PHE A 48 -3.96 -7.70 4.71
CA PHE A 48 -2.90 -8.48 5.35
C PHE A 48 -3.20 -9.98 5.29
N ASP A 49 -4.45 -10.37 5.54
CA ASP A 49 -4.88 -11.77 5.44
C ASP A 49 -4.65 -12.32 4.01
N ALA A 50 -4.91 -11.50 2.98
CA ALA A 50 -4.65 -11.87 1.58
C ALA A 50 -3.15 -11.98 1.27
N PHE A 51 -2.33 -11.09 1.83
CA PHE A 51 -0.88 -11.17 1.68
C PHE A 51 -0.31 -12.42 2.34
N GLU A 52 -0.76 -12.76 3.54
CA GLU A 52 -0.40 -14.01 4.22
C GLU A 52 -0.80 -15.24 3.38
N GLU A 53 -2.04 -15.29 2.90
CA GLU A 53 -2.55 -16.38 2.04
C GLU A 53 -1.72 -16.54 0.76
N LEU A 54 -1.27 -15.42 0.18
CA LEU A 54 -0.47 -15.41 -1.06
C LEU A 54 1.04 -15.50 -0.80
N GLY A 55 1.47 -15.72 0.45
CA GLY A 55 2.86 -15.94 0.83
C GLY A 55 3.74 -14.70 0.66
N PHE A 56 3.24 -13.54 1.10
CA PHE A 56 3.99 -12.30 1.28
C PHE A 56 4.34 -12.12 2.76
N ASP A 57 5.50 -11.54 3.02
CA ASP A 57 5.96 -11.20 4.37
C ASP A 57 5.93 -9.68 4.60
N GLU A 58 5.65 -9.23 5.82
CA GLU A 58 5.75 -7.81 6.16
C GLU A 58 7.23 -7.40 6.34
N GLN A 59 7.66 -6.41 5.56
CA GLN A 59 8.97 -5.80 5.66
C GLN A 59 8.89 -4.49 6.43
N THR A 60 9.26 -4.56 7.72
CA THR A 60 9.24 -3.39 8.62
C THR A 60 10.53 -2.56 8.56
N ALA A 61 11.61 -3.12 8.02
CA ALA A 61 12.90 -2.48 7.86
C ALA A 61 13.36 -2.56 6.39
N PHE A 62 13.48 -1.39 5.74
CA PHE A 62 13.78 -1.31 4.30
C PHE A 62 15.08 -2.01 3.89
N HIS A 63 16.11 -2.00 4.74
CA HIS A 63 17.40 -2.62 4.46
C HIS A 63 17.61 -4.01 5.09
N ASP A 64 16.55 -4.60 5.67
CA ASP A 64 16.57 -5.92 6.31
C ASP A 64 15.34 -6.71 5.84
N PRO A 65 15.38 -7.24 4.60
CA PRO A 65 14.24 -7.92 4.00
C PRO A 65 13.94 -9.26 4.70
N PRO A 66 12.67 -9.72 4.66
CA PRO A 66 12.33 -11.07 5.10
C PRO A 66 12.95 -12.14 4.19
N ASP A 67 12.92 -13.40 4.64
CA ASP A 67 13.42 -14.55 3.86
C ASP A 67 12.57 -14.80 2.59
N GLY A 68 11.29 -14.44 2.61
CA GLY A 68 10.38 -14.56 1.48
C GLY A 68 10.75 -13.62 0.33
N ARG A 69 10.47 -14.05 -0.90
CA ARG A 69 10.72 -13.20 -2.08
C ARG A 69 9.80 -11.99 -2.11
N PHE A 70 8.53 -12.15 -1.75
CA PHE A 70 7.54 -11.10 -1.91
C PHE A 70 7.23 -10.47 -0.56
N SER A 71 7.20 -9.14 -0.51
CA SER A 71 6.97 -8.42 0.73
C SER A 71 6.10 -7.18 0.55
N TYR A 72 5.52 -6.75 1.66
CA TYR A 72 4.78 -5.50 1.73
C TYR A 72 5.23 -4.67 2.94
N GLU A 73 4.94 -3.38 2.90
CA GLU A 73 5.17 -2.47 4.03
C GLU A 73 3.87 -1.77 4.42
N THR A 74 3.78 -1.34 5.68
CA THR A 74 2.60 -0.65 6.22
C THR A 74 2.95 0.72 6.79
N TYR A 75 2.24 1.76 6.36
CA TYR A 75 2.39 3.12 6.87
C TYR A 75 1.05 3.76 7.23
N VAL A 76 1.00 4.41 8.40
CA VAL A 76 -0.11 5.30 8.77
C VAL A 76 0.26 6.72 8.35
N VAL A 77 -0.36 7.21 7.27
CA VAL A 77 -0.14 8.55 6.71
C VAL A 77 -1.48 9.28 6.65
N SER A 78 -1.50 10.58 6.92
CA SER A 78 -2.77 11.32 6.94
C SER A 78 -2.67 12.55 6.07
N ALA A 79 -3.53 12.64 5.05
CA ALA A 79 -3.63 13.80 4.17
C ALA A 79 -3.85 15.12 4.94
N HIS A 80 -4.46 15.06 6.12
CA HIS A 80 -4.85 16.25 6.89
C HIS A 80 -3.93 16.52 8.09
N ARG A 81 -3.31 15.48 8.65
CA ARG A 81 -2.47 15.61 9.86
C ARG A 81 -0.98 15.62 9.53
N THR A 82 -0.56 14.83 8.55
CA THR A 82 0.85 14.67 8.13
C THR A 82 0.97 14.70 6.59
N PRO A 83 0.48 15.77 5.92
CA PRO A 83 0.49 15.87 4.47
C PRO A 83 1.90 15.78 3.86
N GLU A 84 2.92 16.26 4.57
CA GLU A 84 4.32 16.17 4.18
C GLU A 84 4.84 14.74 4.17
N LEU A 85 4.40 13.89 5.11
CA LEU A 85 4.77 12.47 5.14
C LEU A 85 4.12 11.73 3.99
N MET A 86 2.83 11.99 3.77
CA MET A 86 2.08 11.39 2.67
C MET A 86 2.69 11.75 1.30
N ARG A 87 3.08 13.02 1.13
CA ARG A 87 3.81 13.46 -0.06
C ARG A 87 5.13 12.73 -0.21
N ALA A 88 5.94 12.67 0.85
CA ALA A 88 7.22 11.98 0.81
C ALA A 88 7.07 10.51 0.46
N TYR A 89 6.09 9.82 1.06
CA TYR A 89 5.78 8.43 0.77
C TYR A 89 5.46 8.21 -0.71
N GLY A 90 4.52 8.99 -1.25
CA GLY A 90 4.16 8.88 -2.67
C GLY A 90 5.33 9.20 -3.59
N GLN A 91 6.02 10.34 -3.39
CA GLN A 91 7.12 10.76 -4.26
C GLN A 91 8.33 9.81 -4.23
N ALA A 92 8.56 9.13 -3.11
CA ALA A 92 9.63 8.17 -2.94
C ALA A 92 9.27 6.75 -3.44
N ALA A 93 7.99 6.46 -3.69
CA ALA A 93 7.49 5.11 -3.97
C ALA A 93 8.27 4.38 -5.08
N THR A 94 8.46 5.03 -6.24
CA THR A 94 9.20 4.44 -7.37
C THR A 94 10.67 4.18 -7.03
N GLY A 95 11.35 5.13 -6.37
CA GLY A 95 12.77 4.95 -6.00
C GLY A 95 12.97 3.86 -4.96
N ARG A 96 11.95 3.61 -4.12
CA ARG A 96 11.93 2.53 -3.12
C ARG A 96 11.54 1.17 -3.69
N GLY A 97 11.27 1.08 -4.99
CA GLY A 97 10.93 -0.18 -5.65
C GLY A 97 9.48 -0.64 -5.50
N LEU A 98 8.57 0.20 -5.00
CA LEU A 98 7.15 -0.17 -4.89
C LEU A 98 6.52 -0.31 -6.29
N ASP A 99 5.94 -1.48 -6.55
CA ASP A 99 5.24 -1.78 -7.81
C ASP A 99 3.75 -1.38 -7.76
N VAL A 100 3.15 -1.38 -6.57
CA VAL A 100 1.74 -1.05 -6.37
C VAL A 100 1.48 -0.62 -4.93
N ILE A 101 0.51 0.29 -4.74
CA ILE A 101 0.10 0.75 -3.41
C ILE A 101 -1.37 0.42 -3.16
N VAL A 102 -1.67 -0.19 -2.02
CA VAL A 102 -3.02 -0.33 -1.47
C VAL A 102 -3.26 0.81 -0.49
N ALA A 103 -4.28 1.62 -0.74
CA ALA A 103 -4.56 2.83 0.02
C ALA A 103 -5.96 2.78 0.64
N GLY A 104 -6.05 2.64 1.95
CA GLY A 104 -7.30 2.55 2.69
C GLY A 104 -7.64 3.81 3.47
N ALA A 105 -8.86 4.32 3.31
CA ALA A 105 -9.31 5.42 4.17
C ALA A 105 -10.82 5.54 4.34
N GLY A 106 -11.20 6.05 5.51
CA GLY A 106 -12.56 6.44 5.83
C GLY A 106 -12.67 7.81 6.51
N GLY A 107 -13.91 8.25 6.70
CA GLY A 107 -14.21 9.45 7.49
C GLY A 107 -13.55 10.71 6.94
N LYS A 108 -12.74 11.39 7.76
CA LYS A 108 -12.11 12.67 7.38
C LYS A 108 -10.97 12.49 6.38
N ALA A 109 -10.25 11.37 6.42
CA ALA A 109 -9.08 11.13 5.59
C ALA A 109 -9.43 10.38 4.29
N ALA A 110 -10.71 10.30 3.91
CA ALA A 110 -11.16 9.50 2.78
C ALA A 110 -10.62 9.98 1.41
N ASP A 111 -9.96 11.13 1.35
CA ASP A 111 -9.20 11.63 0.21
C ASP A 111 -7.79 11.03 0.09
N LEU A 112 -7.36 10.21 1.05
CA LEU A 112 -6.02 9.64 1.07
C LEU A 112 -5.69 8.81 -0.19
N PRO A 113 -6.53 7.89 -0.68
CA PRO A 113 -6.21 7.12 -1.88
C PRO A 113 -5.94 8.00 -3.10
N ASN A 114 -6.71 9.08 -3.23
CA ASN A 114 -6.60 10.05 -4.31
C ASN A 114 -5.27 10.81 -4.27
N VAL A 115 -4.95 11.34 -3.09
CA VAL A 115 -3.72 12.11 -2.90
C VAL A 115 -2.49 11.21 -3.04
N THR A 116 -2.57 9.95 -2.60
CA THR A 116 -1.51 8.94 -2.80
C THR A 116 -1.29 8.68 -4.29
N ALA A 117 -2.34 8.43 -5.06
CA ALA A 117 -2.25 8.21 -6.51
C ALA A 117 -1.62 9.39 -7.27
N SER A 118 -1.87 10.62 -6.81
CA SER A 118 -1.25 11.81 -7.38
C SER A 118 0.24 11.91 -7.11
N PHE A 119 0.69 11.66 -5.87
CA PHE A 119 2.10 11.74 -5.51
C PHE A 119 2.93 10.53 -5.96
N ALA A 120 2.31 9.35 -6.02
CA ALA A 120 2.98 8.10 -6.37
C ALA A 120 3.07 7.86 -7.88
N TYR A 121 2.43 8.68 -8.71
CA TYR A 121 2.47 8.52 -10.17
C TYR A 121 3.94 8.37 -10.67
N PRO A 122 4.27 7.30 -11.42
CA PRO A 122 3.35 6.40 -12.14
C PRO A 122 2.95 5.11 -11.40
N VAL A 123 3.32 4.91 -10.13
CA VAL A 123 2.98 3.69 -9.37
C VAL A 123 1.45 3.53 -9.26
N PRO A 124 0.88 2.39 -9.68
CA PRO A 124 -0.54 2.08 -9.53
C PRO A 124 -1.00 2.14 -8.07
N VAL A 125 -2.21 2.66 -7.86
CA VAL A 125 -2.85 2.70 -6.54
C VAL A 125 -4.21 2.01 -6.59
N VAL A 126 -4.46 1.13 -5.62
CA VAL A 126 -5.74 0.48 -5.36
C VAL A 126 -6.36 1.08 -4.11
N GLY A 127 -7.44 1.84 -4.28
CA GLY A 127 -8.18 2.49 -3.21
C GLY A 127 -9.14 1.55 -2.49
N VAL A 128 -9.21 1.68 -1.17
CA VAL A 128 -10.17 0.98 -0.30
C VAL A 128 -10.98 2.00 0.48
N PRO A 129 -12.24 2.25 0.10
CA PRO A 129 -13.17 2.97 0.97
C PRO A 129 -13.42 2.13 2.22
N VAL A 130 -13.02 2.62 3.40
CA VAL A 130 -13.18 1.85 4.66
C VAL A 130 -14.66 1.64 5.02
N GLN A 131 -15.54 2.54 4.57
CA GLN A 131 -16.99 2.49 4.79
C GLN A 131 -17.73 2.96 3.52
N GLU A 132 -18.98 2.54 3.33
CA GLU A 132 -19.83 2.95 2.20
C GLU A 132 -19.89 4.48 2.01
N LYS A 133 -20.02 5.22 3.11
CA LYS A 133 -20.06 6.68 3.10
C LYS A 133 -18.75 7.35 2.64
N SER A 134 -17.67 6.59 2.48
CA SER A 134 -16.36 7.07 2.04
C SER A 134 -16.11 6.81 0.56
N VAL A 135 -16.99 6.07 -0.12
CA VAL A 135 -16.86 5.73 -1.55
C VAL A 135 -16.72 6.98 -2.42
N ASP A 136 -17.62 7.96 -2.27
CA ASP A 136 -17.58 9.19 -3.08
C ASP A 136 -16.29 9.99 -2.89
N SER A 137 -15.72 9.96 -1.67
CA SER A 137 -14.45 10.63 -1.38
C SER A 137 -13.26 9.89 -2.00
N VAL A 138 -13.29 8.55 -2.02
CA VAL A 138 -12.25 7.73 -2.63
C VAL A 138 -12.34 7.71 -4.16
N LEU A 139 -13.53 7.83 -4.75
CA LEU A 139 -13.73 7.76 -6.20
C LEU A 139 -13.72 9.14 -6.91
N GLY A 140 -13.37 10.22 -6.19
CA GLY A 140 -13.49 11.60 -6.66
C GLY A 140 -12.30 12.19 -7.46
N MET A 141 -11.41 11.38 -8.03
CA MET A 141 -10.18 11.88 -8.68
C MET A 141 -10.43 12.71 -9.95
N PRO A 142 -9.79 13.88 -10.11
CA PRO A 142 -9.74 14.57 -11.39
C PRO A 142 -8.84 13.82 -12.39
N THR A 143 -9.07 14.02 -13.69
CA THR A 143 -8.25 13.42 -14.76
C THR A 143 -6.76 13.78 -14.62
N GLY A 144 -5.87 12.80 -14.66
CA GLY A 144 -4.42 12.99 -14.68
C GLY A 144 -3.63 12.05 -13.77
N ALA A 145 -4.25 11.55 -12.70
CA ALA A 145 -3.71 10.48 -11.86
C ALA A 145 -4.78 9.39 -11.74
N PRO A 146 -4.59 8.19 -12.31
CA PRO A 146 -5.60 7.14 -12.23
C PRO A 146 -5.64 6.52 -10.83
N LEU A 147 -6.84 6.15 -10.40
CA LEU A 147 -7.06 5.33 -9.21
C LEU A 147 -8.05 4.23 -9.59
N VAL A 148 -7.73 2.98 -9.25
CA VAL A 148 -8.70 1.88 -9.25
C VAL A 148 -9.11 1.66 -7.81
N ALA A 149 -10.37 1.33 -7.54
CA ALA A 149 -10.82 1.03 -6.19
C ALA A 149 -11.70 -0.21 -6.17
N VAL A 150 -11.69 -0.88 -5.02
CA VAL A 150 -12.60 -1.97 -4.69
C VAL A 150 -13.83 -1.44 -3.96
N ASP A 151 -14.83 -2.30 -3.76
CA ASP A 151 -16.00 -2.00 -2.93
C ASP A 151 -15.60 -1.66 -1.49
N ALA A 152 -16.50 -0.97 -0.79
CA ALA A 152 -16.25 -0.54 0.58
C ALA A 152 -15.96 -1.73 1.51
N GLY A 153 -14.91 -1.59 2.33
CA GLY A 153 -14.45 -2.62 3.27
C GLY A 153 -13.85 -3.86 2.64
N LYS A 154 -13.59 -3.89 1.32
CA LYS A 154 -13.01 -5.05 0.62
C LYS A 154 -11.49 -4.99 0.48
N SER A 155 -10.78 -4.71 1.57
CA SER A 155 -9.31 -4.66 1.60
C SER A 155 -8.62 -5.94 1.11
N PHE A 156 -9.21 -7.11 1.37
CA PHE A 156 -8.76 -8.39 0.81
C PHE A 156 -8.70 -8.35 -0.72
N ASN A 157 -9.76 -7.88 -1.37
CA ASN A 157 -9.80 -7.76 -2.84
C ASN A 157 -8.80 -6.72 -3.35
N ALA A 158 -8.47 -5.70 -2.55
CA ALA A 158 -7.47 -4.71 -2.93
C ALA A 158 -6.08 -5.32 -2.95
N ALA A 159 -5.74 -6.14 -1.96
CA ALA A 159 -4.51 -6.94 -1.96
C ALA A 159 -4.48 -7.93 -3.13
N LEU A 160 -5.57 -8.68 -3.39
CA LEU A 160 -5.64 -9.54 -4.59
C LEU A 160 -5.38 -8.75 -5.88
N SER A 161 -5.93 -7.54 -6.00
CA SER A 161 -5.74 -6.69 -7.18
C SER A 161 -4.29 -6.20 -7.29
N ALA A 162 -3.64 -5.89 -6.17
CA ALA A 162 -2.21 -5.58 -6.14
C ALA A 162 -1.36 -6.78 -6.60
N VAL A 163 -1.65 -7.98 -6.09
CA VAL A 163 -0.94 -9.20 -6.52
C VAL A 163 -1.21 -9.53 -8.00
N GLN A 164 -2.39 -9.22 -8.54
CA GLN A 164 -2.66 -9.36 -9.98
C GLN A 164 -1.75 -8.49 -10.85
N VAL A 165 -1.35 -7.30 -10.36
CA VAL A 165 -0.36 -6.44 -11.04
C VAL A 165 0.99 -7.15 -11.06
N LEU A 166 1.48 -7.59 -9.90
CA LEU A 166 2.76 -8.28 -9.76
C LEU A 166 2.82 -9.61 -10.55
N ALA A 167 1.74 -10.38 -10.55
CA ALA A 167 1.63 -11.66 -11.24
C ALA A 167 1.78 -11.57 -12.77
N ARG A 168 1.80 -10.36 -13.34
CA ARG A 168 2.12 -10.15 -14.75
C ARG A 168 3.57 -10.49 -15.08
N GLU A 169 4.48 -10.28 -14.13
CA GLU A 169 5.92 -10.52 -14.27
C GLU A 169 6.40 -11.69 -13.38
N HIS A 170 5.59 -12.14 -12.43
CA HIS A 170 5.94 -13.19 -11.47
C HIS A 170 5.05 -14.44 -11.61
N GLU A 171 5.56 -15.46 -12.32
CA GLU A 171 4.91 -16.77 -12.50
C GLU A 171 4.40 -17.38 -11.17
N PRO A 172 5.17 -17.40 -10.06
CA PRO A 172 4.69 -17.99 -8.82
C PRO A 172 3.47 -17.29 -8.21
N LEU A 173 3.37 -15.95 -8.34
CA LEU A 173 2.20 -15.21 -7.86
C LEU A 173 0.96 -15.51 -8.69
N ARG A 174 1.13 -15.70 -10.00
CA ARG A 174 0.05 -16.11 -10.89
C ARG A 174 -0.51 -17.46 -10.50
N GLU A 175 0.36 -18.43 -10.20
CA GLU A 175 -0.03 -19.77 -9.75
C GLU A 175 -0.81 -19.70 -8.43
N ARG A 176 -0.27 -19.00 -7.42
CA ARG A 176 -0.93 -18.80 -6.12
C ARG A 176 -2.32 -18.16 -6.25
N LEU A 177 -2.48 -17.15 -7.12
CA LEU A 177 -3.77 -16.52 -7.38
C LEU A 177 -4.80 -17.48 -8.00
N VAL A 178 -4.36 -18.32 -8.94
CA VAL A 178 -5.23 -19.32 -9.58
C VAL A 178 -5.62 -20.40 -8.57
N GLU A 179 -4.66 -20.92 -7.81
CA GLU A 179 -4.91 -21.92 -6.76
C GLU A 179 -5.89 -21.40 -5.71
N TYR A 180 -5.70 -20.15 -5.24
CA TYR A 180 -6.63 -19.49 -4.33
C TYR A 180 -8.04 -19.39 -4.95
N HIS A 181 -8.14 -18.94 -6.20
CA HIS A 181 -9.44 -18.77 -6.87
C HIS A 181 -10.18 -20.10 -7.07
N ASP A 182 -9.47 -21.14 -7.51
CA ASP A 182 -10.04 -22.48 -7.72
C ASP A 182 -10.50 -23.10 -6.39
N GLY A 183 -9.80 -22.82 -5.28
CA GLY A 183 -10.18 -23.24 -3.94
C GLY A 183 -11.53 -22.67 -3.46
N LEU A 184 -11.99 -21.54 -4.00
CA LEU A 184 -13.29 -20.93 -3.67
C LEU A 184 -14.46 -21.55 -4.45
N GLN A 185 -14.18 -22.32 -5.50
CA GLN A 185 -15.21 -22.91 -6.37
C GLN A 185 -15.67 -24.31 -5.90
N GLY A 186 -15.04 -24.87 -4.87
CA GLY A 186 -15.38 -26.15 -4.24
C GLY A 186 -16.38 -26.02 -3.10
#